data_AF-A0A560MAD9-F1
#
_entry.id   AF-A0A560MAD9-F1
#
_cell.length_a   1.000
_cell.length_b   1.000
_cell.length_c   1.000
_cell.angle_alpha   90.00
_cell.angle_beta   90.00
_cell.angle_gamma   90.00
#
_symmetry.space_group_name_H-M   'P 1'
#
loop_
_entity.id
_entity.type
_entity.pdbx_description
1 polymer ?
#
loop_
_entity_poly.entity_id
_entity_poly.type
_entity_poly.pdbx_seq_one_letter_code
_entity_poly.pdbx_strand_id
1 'polypeptide(L)'
;MISSYLDLMRESPVHLTYTLDTEEPVELGDFVSQFVAIGNEFERFVKEQHKDLAADATFFVKEVRKGSTIVDMIPGMSIAAPFIANADQIMIVEDFVRRWGSRIMALVDDKTQGSPQTKSELKDFSKAMLAVARDPNASSTLEAATFEDGIRQVKVAFKFNTQQARAAEKVIEHRQNELEKPSQDPHERVLMVFTRSDVHAAAIGKPSGEKVLIEEISDKPLSLTYGSDLAERRLKHEIREADENVYKKGFIVDVHTKLSSGKPVAYAVTHVHDVIDIDPDA
;
A
#
# COMPACT_ATOMS: atom_id res chain seq x y z
N MET A 1 10.18 -27.79 20.20
CA MET A 1 11.26 -27.21 21.04
C MET A 1 11.49 -25.81 20.48
N ILE A 2 11.39 -24.76 21.28
CA ILE A 2 11.64 -23.38 20.79
C ILE A 2 13.16 -23.22 20.77
N SER A 3 13.77 -23.10 19.59
CA SER A 3 15.21 -22.80 19.48
C SER A 3 15.51 -21.48 20.19
N SER A 4 16.58 -21.44 20.97
CA SER A 4 16.97 -20.20 21.65
C SER A 4 17.53 -19.21 20.64
N TYR A 5 17.52 -17.91 20.98
CA TYR A 5 18.15 -16.87 20.15
C TYR A 5 19.62 -17.21 19.81
N LEU A 6 20.38 -17.77 20.76
CA LEU A 6 21.77 -18.16 20.54
C LEU A 6 21.91 -19.33 19.55
N ASP A 7 20.93 -20.24 19.51
CA ASP A 7 20.92 -21.34 18.55
C ASP A 7 20.64 -20.82 17.14
N LEU A 8 19.61 -19.96 17.00
CA LEU A 8 19.27 -19.34 15.72
C LEU A 8 20.42 -18.48 15.16
N MET A 9 21.16 -17.78 16.03
CA MET A 9 22.33 -16.99 15.64
C MET A 9 23.53 -17.84 15.21
N ARG A 10 23.64 -19.09 15.69
CA ARG A 10 24.67 -20.04 15.26
C ARG A 10 24.30 -20.73 13.96
N GLU A 11 23.02 -20.97 13.75
CA GLU A 11 22.49 -21.66 12.58
C GLU A 11 22.38 -20.74 11.36
N SER A 12 22.15 -19.44 11.56
CA SER A 12 22.04 -18.47 10.48
C SER A 12 23.41 -17.87 10.10
N PRO A 13 23.83 -17.97 8.81
CA PRO A 13 25.10 -17.40 8.35
C PRO A 13 25.09 -15.87 8.27
N VAL A 14 23.92 -15.24 8.30
CA VAL A 14 23.74 -13.79 8.17
C VAL A 14 22.57 -13.31 9.02
N HIS A 15 22.69 -12.09 9.57
CA HIS A 15 21.64 -11.44 10.34
C HIS A 15 21.50 -9.99 9.89
N LEU A 16 20.31 -9.45 10.08
CA LEU A 16 20.04 -8.03 9.92
C LEU A 16 20.10 -7.37 11.30
N THR A 17 20.92 -6.35 11.46
CA THR A 17 20.89 -5.52 12.66
C THR A 17 20.24 -4.20 12.31
N TYR A 18 19.19 -3.86 13.06
CA TYR A 18 18.54 -2.57 13.01
C TYR A 18 18.92 -1.75 14.24
N THR A 19 19.49 -0.58 14.02
CA THR A 19 19.84 0.39 15.06
C THR A 19 18.97 1.63 14.91
N LEU A 20 18.35 2.05 16.01
CA LEU A 20 17.59 3.30 16.12
C LEU A 20 18.21 4.14 17.22
N ASP A 21 18.78 5.29 16.83
CA ASP A 21 19.29 6.30 17.74
C ASP A 21 18.28 7.45 17.82
N THR A 22 17.87 7.82 19.02
CA THR A 22 16.86 8.86 19.27
C THR A 22 17.30 9.86 20.32
N GLU A 23 16.85 11.10 20.20
CA GLU A 23 17.03 12.11 21.23
C GLU A 23 15.88 12.06 22.24
N GLU A 24 14.66 11.82 21.75
CA GLU A 24 13.44 11.71 22.53
C GLU A 24 12.99 10.24 22.70
N PRO A 25 12.16 9.95 23.72
CA PRO A 25 11.52 8.65 23.85
C PRO A 25 10.63 8.34 22.66
N VAL A 26 10.70 7.11 22.15
CA VAL A 26 9.87 6.63 21.05
C VAL A 26 8.59 6.01 21.59
N GLU A 27 7.46 6.30 20.93
CA GLU A 27 6.18 5.68 21.22
C GLU A 27 6.24 4.18 20.87
N LEU A 28 5.74 3.31 21.75
CA LEU A 28 5.91 1.86 21.59
C LEU A 28 5.22 1.35 20.32
N GLY A 29 4.05 1.90 19.96
CA GLY A 29 3.35 1.60 18.72
C GLY A 29 4.18 1.91 17.49
N ASP A 30 4.73 3.12 17.41
CA ASP A 30 5.66 3.53 16.34
C ASP A 30 6.86 2.58 16.25
N PHE A 31 7.50 2.30 17.39
CA PHE A 31 8.67 1.41 17.48
C PHE A 31 8.35 0.00 16.97
N VAL A 32 7.27 -0.62 17.43
CA VAL A 32 6.89 -1.97 16.99
C VAL A 32 6.48 -1.98 15.52
N SER A 33 5.77 -0.94 15.06
CA SER A 33 5.26 -0.87 13.69
C SER A 33 6.37 -0.83 12.64
N GLN A 34 7.54 -0.30 13.00
CA GLN A 34 8.72 -0.23 12.16
C GLN A 34 9.27 -1.63 11.84
N PHE A 35 9.39 -2.52 12.83
CA PHE A 35 9.88 -3.89 12.59
C PHE A 35 8.90 -4.70 11.75
N VAL A 36 7.60 -4.56 12.02
CA VAL A 36 6.56 -5.19 11.20
C VAL A 36 6.68 -4.75 9.74
N ALA A 37 6.89 -3.46 9.49
CA ALA A 37 7.05 -2.95 8.13
C ALA A 37 8.33 -3.44 7.45
N ILE A 38 9.46 -3.50 8.15
CA ILE A 38 10.72 -4.04 7.63
C ILE A 38 10.56 -5.54 7.29
N GLY A 39 9.89 -6.30 8.16
CA GLY A 39 9.59 -7.72 7.91
C GLY A 39 8.72 -7.92 6.67
N ASN A 40 7.62 -7.17 6.56
CA ASN A 40 6.75 -7.20 5.37
C ASN A 40 7.51 -6.90 4.08
N GLU A 41 8.42 -5.93 4.10
CA GLU A 41 9.22 -5.56 2.93
C GLU A 41 10.28 -6.62 2.59
N PHE A 42 10.86 -7.29 3.60
CA PHE A 42 11.74 -8.43 3.38
C PHE A 42 11.01 -9.60 2.71
N GLU A 43 9.85 -9.98 3.23
CA GLU A 43 9.02 -11.04 2.66
C GLU A 43 8.60 -10.71 1.22
N ARG A 44 8.20 -9.45 0.97
CA ARG A 44 7.88 -8.95 -0.37
C ARG A 44 9.08 -9.05 -1.31
N PHE A 45 10.26 -8.64 -0.85
CA PHE A 45 11.50 -8.73 -1.61
C PHE A 45 11.85 -10.16 -2.01
N VAL A 46 11.84 -11.10 -1.04
CA VAL A 46 12.14 -12.50 -1.34
C VAL A 46 11.14 -13.07 -2.31
N LYS A 47 9.83 -12.80 -2.13
CA LYS A 47 8.79 -13.28 -3.04
C LYS A 47 8.92 -12.76 -4.47
N GLU A 48 9.36 -11.50 -4.65
CA GLU A 48 9.50 -10.87 -5.96
C GLU A 48 10.75 -11.33 -6.72
N GLN A 49 11.88 -11.44 -6.02
CA GLN A 49 13.20 -11.73 -6.62
C GLN A 49 13.54 -13.23 -6.60
N HIS A 50 12.98 -13.98 -5.66
CA HIS A 50 13.27 -15.40 -5.43
C HIS A 50 11.96 -16.19 -5.27
N LYS A 51 11.21 -16.34 -6.37
CA LYS A 51 9.84 -16.91 -6.40
C LYS A 51 9.72 -18.32 -5.80
N ASP A 52 10.81 -19.06 -5.72
CA ASP A 52 10.86 -20.42 -5.18
C ASP A 52 11.11 -20.47 -3.66
N LEU A 53 11.28 -19.30 -3.04
CA LEU A 53 11.55 -19.13 -1.61
C LEU A 53 10.30 -18.62 -0.88
N ALA A 54 10.04 -19.20 0.28
CA ALA A 54 9.19 -18.62 1.30
C ALA A 54 10.08 -17.97 2.36
N ALA A 55 9.81 -16.71 2.68
CA ALA A 55 10.51 -16.00 3.74
C ALA A 55 9.55 -15.65 4.87
N ASP A 56 10.09 -15.66 6.07
CA ASP A 56 9.50 -15.12 7.28
C ASP A 56 10.56 -14.32 8.05
N ALA A 57 10.14 -13.23 8.68
CA ALA A 57 11.04 -12.36 9.43
C ALA A 57 10.77 -12.49 10.93
N THR A 58 11.75 -12.98 11.71
CA THR A 58 11.67 -12.99 13.17
C THR A 58 12.63 -11.96 13.76
N PHE A 59 12.11 -11.09 14.62
CA PHE A 59 12.85 -10.00 15.26
C PHE A 59 13.09 -10.29 16.75
N PHE A 60 14.31 -10.01 17.22
CA PHE A 60 14.72 -10.11 18.62
C PHE A 60 15.32 -8.79 19.08
N VAL A 61 14.78 -8.21 20.15
CA VAL A 61 15.38 -7.03 20.78
C VAL A 61 16.67 -7.47 21.47
N LYS A 62 17.81 -6.99 20.95
CA LYS A 62 19.13 -7.32 21.48
C LYS A 62 19.47 -6.45 22.69
N GLU A 63 19.20 -5.15 22.54
CA GLU A 63 19.61 -4.16 23.53
C GLU A 63 18.76 -2.89 23.46
N VAL A 64 18.39 -2.35 24.63
CA VAL A 64 17.70 -1.06 24.77
C VAL A 64 18.50 -0.21 25.76
N ARG A 65 18.97 0.96 25.30
CA ARG A 65 19.67 1.97 26.10
C ARG A 65 18.97 3.32 25.93
N LYS A 66 19.31 4.29 26.80
CA LYS A 66 18.84 5.67 26.61
C LYS A 66 19.32 6.20 25.27
N GLY A 67 18.38 6.54 24.39
CA GLY A 67 18.65 7.12 23.07
C GLY A 67 19.24 6.16 22.04
N SER A 68 19.27 4.84 22.31
CA SER A 68 19.71 3.86 21.31
C SER A 68 19.08 2.50 21.56
N THR A 69 18.47 1.94 20.52
CA THR A 69 17.89 0.59 20.54
C THR A 69 18.47 -0.24 19.40
N ILE A 70 18.87 -1.47 19.72
CA ILE A 70 19.44 -2.42 18.76
C ILE A 70 18.55 -3.66 18.73
N VAL A 71 18.08 -4.00 17.54
CA VAL A 71 17.25 -5.16 17.27
C VAL A 71 17.94 -6.01 16.22
N ASP A 72 18.12 -7.30 16.51
CA ASP A 72 18.60 -8.26 15.54
C ASP A 72 17.40 -8.98 14.92
N MET A 73 17.34 -8.96 13.59
CA MET A 73 16.39 -9.73 12.79
C MET A 73 17.11 -10.94 12.23
N ILE A 74 16.52 -12.11 12.47
CA ILE A 74 16.95 -13.38 11.90
C ILE A 74 16.02 -13.67 10.72
N PRO A 75 16.51 -13.56 9.47
CA PRO A 75 15.71 -13.88 8.30
C PRO A 75 15.50 -15.38 8.23
N GLY A 76 14.27 -15.83 8.41
CA GLY A 76 13.87 -17.19 8.08
C GLY A 76 13.66 -17.28 6.58
N MET A 77 14.41 -18.16 5.92
CA MET A 77 14.21 -18.47 4.51
C MET A 77 14.06 -19.98 4.41
N SER A 78 12.89 -20.41 3.95
CA SER A 78 12.56 -21.81 3.70
C SER A 78 12.21 -22.00 2.22
N ILE A 79 12.44 -23.20 1.74
CA ILE A 79 12.44 -23.52 0.32
C ILE A 79 11.42 -24.61 0.09
N ALA A 80 10.74 -24.60 -1.06
CA ALA A 80 10.08 -25.80 -1.55
C ALA A 80 11.07 -26.86 -2.09
N ALA A 81 12.34 -26.48 -2.34
CA ALA A 81 13.40 -27.33 -2.91
C ALA A 81 14.60 -27.49 -1.96
N PRO A 82 15.34 -28.61 -1.92
CA PRO A 82 16.32 -28.83 -0.86
C PRO A 82 17.59 -27.99 -1.09
N PHE A 83 17.96 -27.17 -0.09
CA PHE A 83 19.22 -26.42 0.10
C PHE A 83 19.40 -25.09 -0.66
N ILE A 84 19.34 -23.97 0.07
CA ILE A 84 19.98 -22.69 -0.28
C ILE A 84 21.38 -22.74 0.35
N ALA A 85 22.43 -22.44 -0.41
CA ALA A 85 23.76 -22.37 0.17
C ALA A 85 23.91 -21.11 1.06
N ASN A 86 24.75 -21.17 2.09
CA ASN A 86 24.97 -20.01 2.98
C ASN A 86 25.38 -18.73 2.23
N ALA A 87 26.15 -18.86 1.15
CA ALA A 87 26.54 -17.74 0.30
C ALA A 87 25.35 -17.05 -0.37
N ASP A 88 24.36 -17.83 -0.82
CA ASP A 88 23.14 -17.30 -1.42
C ASP A 88 22.31 -16.54 -0.37
N GLN A 89 22.22 -17.06 0.86
CA GLN A 89 21.52 -16.38 1.95
C GLN A 89 22.16 -15.02 2.28
N ILE A 90 23.49 -14.97 2.37
CA ILE A 90 24.22 -13.71 2.60
C ILE A 90 23.91 -12.71 1.50
N MET A 91 24.01 -13.12 0.23
CA MET A 91 23.74 -12.27 -0.92
C MET A 91 22.30 -11.74 -0.92
N ILE A 92 21.30 -12.59 -0.65
CA ILE A 92 19.89 -12.19 -0.57
C ILE A 92 19.70 -11.10 0.49
N VAL A 93 20.30 -11.26 1.67
CA VAL A 93 20.16 -10.30 2.76
C VAL A 93 20.93 -9.00 2.47
N GLU A 94 22.10 -9.07 1.83
CA GLU A 94 22.82 -7.88 1.36
C GLU A 94 22.00 -7.09 0.33
N ASP A 95 21.43 -7.78 -0.66
CA ASP A 95 20.61 -7.18 -1.71
C ASP A 95 19.34 -6.56 -1.14
N PHE A 96 18.76 -7.18 -0.11
CA PHE A 96 17.66 -6.58 0.62
C PHE A 96 18.04 -5.23 1.23
N VAL A 97 19.18 -5.13 1.94
CA VAL A 97 19.63 -3.85 2.54
C VAL A 97 19.89 -2.79 1.47
N ARG A 98 20.50 -3.18 0.34
CA ARG A 98 20.73 -2.26 -0.79
C ARG A 98 19.41 -1.78 -1.39
N ARG A 99 18.46 -2.69 -1.61
CA ARG A 99 17.13 -2.36 -2.12
C ARG A 99 16.39 -1.44 -1.16
N TRP A 100 16.36 -1.79 0.13
CA TRP A 100 15.77 -0.98 1.19
C TRP A 100 16.27 0.46 1.15
N GLY A 101 17.60 0.62 1.15
CA GLY A 101 18.24 1.92 1.05
C GLY A 101 17.89 2.68 -0.22
N SER A 102 17.95 2.02 -1.38
CA SER A 102 17.58 2.65 -2.66
C SER A 102 16.12 3.10 -2.72
N ARG A 103 15.20 2.34 -2.11
CA ARG A 103 13.76 2.67 -2.08
C ARG A 103 13.48 3.87 -1.19
N ILE A 104 14.15 3.95 -0.04
CA ILE A 104 14.09 5.14 0.84
C ILE A 104 14.68 6.35 0.11
N MET A 105 15.86 6.22 -0.49
CA MET A 105 16.48 7.34 -1.21
C MET A 105 15.66 7.79 -2.42
N ALA A 106 14.98 6.87 -3.11
CA ALA A 106 14.04 7.22 -4.17
C ALA A 106 12.86 8.05 -3.64
N LEU A 107 12.36 7.79 -2.42
CA LEU A 107 11.35 8.64 -1.79
C LEU A 107 11.92 9.99 -1.37
N VAL A 108 13.12 10.03 -0.80
CA VAL A 108 13.81 11.29 -0.41
C VAL A 108 14.03 12.20 -1.62
N ASP A 109 14.43 11.61 -2.76
CA ASP A 109 14.69 12.32 -4.01
C ASP A 109 13.42 12.56 -4.85
N ASP A 110 12.24 12.16 -4.36
CA ASP A 110 10.95 12.15 -5.09
C ASP A 110 11.02 11.52 -6.50
N LYS A 111 11.70 10.38 -6.61
CA LYS A 111 11.76 9.57 -7.83
C LYS A 111 10.62 8.57 -7.86
N THR A 112 9.96 8.43 -9.00
CA THR A 112 8.94 7.38 -9.21
C THR A 112 9.60 6.03 -9.46
N GLN A 113 10.71 5.98 -10.21
CA GLN A 113 11.41 4.72 -10.44
C GLN A 113 12.16 4.28 -9.18
N GLY A 114 12.02 3.00 -8.84
CA GLY A 114 12.70 2.40 -7.68
C GLY A 114 12.08 2.76 -6.32
N SER A 115 11.00 3.55 -6.26
CA SER A 115 10.27 3.82 -5.02
C SER A 115 9.13 2.82 -4.78
N PRO A 116 8.58 2.76 -3.55
CA PRO A 116 7.24 2.21 -3.29
C PRO A 116 6.16 2.73 -4.23
N GLN A 117 5.37 1.81 -4.78
CA GLN A 117 4.31 2.12 -5.75
C GLN A 117 2.91 1.81 -5.22
N THR A 118 2.77 0.72 -4.46
CA THR A 118 1.45 0.30 -3.97
C THR A 118 1.09 1.00 -2.66
N LYS A 119 -0.21 1.15 -2.38
CA LYS A 119 -0.70 1.69 -1.11
C LYS A 119 -0.16 0.92 0.11
N SER A 120 -0.01 -0.40 -0.02
CA SER A 120 0.60 -1.23 1.02
C SER A 120 2.07 -0.88 1.24
N GLU A 121 2.87 -0.77 0.16
CA GLU A 121 4.29 -0.43 0.30
C GLU A 121 4.49 0.96 0.88
N LEU A 122 3.74 1.95 0.39
CA LEU A 122 3.79 3.31 0.91
C LEU A 122 3.46 3.35 2.41
N LYS A 123 2.47 2.55 2.84
CA LYS A 123 2.11 2.43 4.26
C LYS A 123 3.21 1.75 5.08
N ASP A 124 3.82 0.68 4.57
CA ASP A 124 4.92 -0.01 5.26
C ASP A 124 6.13 0.92 5.38
N PHE A 125 6.54 1.59 4.29
CA PHE A 125 7.65 2.54 4.33
C PHE A 125 7.39 3.71 5.29
N SER A 126 6.15 4.21 5.38
CA SER A 126 5.84 5.27 6.34
C SER A 126 6.00 4.80 7.79
N LYS A 127 5.45 3.64 8.14
CA LYS A 127 5.65 3.03 9.47
C LYS A 127 7.13 2.81 9.78
N ALA A 128 7.92 2.39 8.80
CA ALA A 128 9.34 2.14 8.97
C ALA A 128 10.18 3.39 9.19
N MET A 129 9.67 4.58 8.87
CA MET A 129 10.38 5.85 9.07
C MET A 129 9.77 6.69 10.21
N LEU A 130 8.58 6.33 10.69
CA LEU A 130 7.76 7.14 11.59
C LEU A 130 8.49 7.56 12.87
N ALA A 131 9.15 6.62 13.55
CA ALA A 131 9.91 6.90 14.77
C ALA A 131 11.04 7.92 14.53
N VAL A 132 11.76 7.80 13.41
CA VAL A 132 12.85 8.70 13.02
C VAL A 132 12.32 10.07 12.58
N ALA A 133 11.16 10.11 11.91
CA ALA A 133 10.56 11.34 11.42
C ALA A 133 9.99 12.22 12.56
N ARG A 134 9.48 11.60 13.62
CA ARG A 134 8.88 12.30 14.78
C ARG A 134 9.92 12.88 15.72
N ASP A 135 11.05 12.22 15.89
CA ASP A 135 12.16 12.71 16.70
C ASP A 135 12.91 13.87 16.00
N PRO A 136 13.29 14.94 16.72
CA PRO A 136 14.00 16.08 16.14
C PRO A 136 15.40 15.75 15.58
N ASN A 137 16.06 14.71 16.08
CA ASN A 137 17.44 14.36 15.81
C ASN A 137 17.69 12.84 16.00
N ALA A 138 16.93 12.04 15.28
CA ALA A 138 17.09 10.59 15.24
C ALA A 138 17.84 10.14 13.98
N SER A 139 18.38 8.93 14.07
CA SER A 139 18.87 8.20 12.91
C SER A 139 18.60 6.72 13.02
N SER A 140 18.51 6.07 11.86
CA SER A 140 18.33 4.64 11.76
C SER A 140 19.39 4.05 10.85
N THR A 141 19.90 2.88 11.22
CA THR A 141 20.80 2.08 10.39
C THR A 141 20.26 0.67 10.27
N LEU A 142 20.17 0.14 9.05
CA LEU A 142 19.92 -1.27 8.78
C LEU A 142 21.21 -1.88 8.18
N GLU A 143 21.71 -2.94 8.81
CA GLU A 143 22.95 -3.59 8.44
C GLU A 143 22.74 -5.07 8.18
N ALA A 144 23.38 -5.62 7.14
CA ALA A 144 23.60 -7.05 7.02
C ALA A 144 24.99 -7.37 7.57
N ALA A 145 25.06 -8.30 8.52
CA ALA A 145 26.31 -8.72 9.10
C ALA A 145 26.40 -10.25 9.18
N THR A 146 27.63 -10.75 9.10
CA THR A 146 27.97 -12.16 9.37
C THR A 146 28.74 -12.25 10.68
N PHE A 147 28.74 -13.43 11.29
CA PHE A 147 29.60 -13.74 12.43
C PHE A 147 30.55 -14.87 12.05
N GLU A 148 31.83 -14.53 11.87
CA GLU A 148 32.90 -15.51 11.61
C GLU A 148 33.77 -15.59 12.86
N ASP A 149 33.88 -16.78 13.46
CA ASP A 149 34.65 -17.02 14.70
C ASP A 149 34.29 -16.08 15.88
N GLY A 150 33.02 -15.69 15.97
CA GLY A 150 32.52 -14.77 17.00
C GLY A 150 32.81 -13.29 16.71
N ILE A 151 33.45 -12.98 15.58
CA ILE A 151 33.73 -11.62 15.12
C ILE A 151 32.61 -11.18 14.18
N ARG A 152 31.95 -10.07 14.52
CA ARG A 152 30.93 -9.45 13.67
C ARG A 152 31.60 -8.76 12.48
N GLN A 153 31.17 -9.09 11.26
CA GLN A 153 31.58 -8.40 10.04
C GLN A 153 30.36 -7.79 9.35
N VAL A 154 30.32 -6.45 9.26
CA VAL A 154 29.30 -5.74 8.48
C VAL A 154 29.62 -5.88 7.00
N LYS A 155 28.68 -6.42 6.23
CA LYS A 155 28.84 -6.57 4.77
C LYS A 155 28.24 -5.39 4.01
N VAL A 156 27.09 -4.90 4.45
CA VAL A 156 26.45 -3.70 3.92
C VAL A 156 25.64 -3.00 5.01
N ALA A 157 25.58 -1.67 4.94
CA ALA A 157 24.80 -0.85 5.84
C ALA A 157 24.11 0.27 5.05
N PHE A 158 22.87 0.58 5.44
CA PHE A 158 22.15 1.76 4.98
C PHE A 158 21.72 2.59 6.18
N LYS A 159 22.00 3.89 6.15
CA LYS A 159 21.65 4.84 7.22
C LYS A 159 20.80 5.98 6.67
N PHE A 160 19.78 6.37 7.43
CA PHE A 160 19.01 7.59 7.19
C PHE A 160 18.75 8.36 8.50
N ASN A 161 18.45 9.65 8.40
CA ASN A 161 18.21 10.53 9.54
C ASN A 161 16.82 11.19 9.50
N THR A 162 16.49 11.97 10.54
CA THR A 162 15.24 12.73 10.65
C THR A 162 14.90 13.56 9.40
N GLN A 163 15.89 14.24 8.81
CA GLN A 163 15.64 15.08 7.62
C GLN A 163 15.19 14.24 6.43
N GLN A 164 15.87 13.12 6.18
CA GLN A 164 15.53 12.20 5.10
C GLN A 164 14.19 11.51 5.37
N ALA A 165 13.94 11.06 6.60
CA ALA A 165 12.67 10.45 6.99
C ALA A 165 11.49 11.40 6.74
N ARG A 166 11.61 12.67 7.16
CA ARG A 166 10.57 13.69 6.93
C ARG A 166 10.37 14.04 5.46
N ALA A 167 11.45 14.04 4.66
CA ALA A 167 11.34 14.26 3.21
C ALA A 167 10.56 13.11 2.55
N ALA A 168 10.90 11.87 2.90
CA ALA A 168 10.23 10.69 2.40
C ALA A 168 8.77 10.62 2.85
N GLU A 169 8.44 10.96 4.11
CA GLU A 169 7.05 11.01 4.60
C GLU A 169 6.17 11.95 3.77
N LYS A 170 6.67 13.14 3.43
CA LYS A 170 5.92 14.10 2.59
C LYS A 170 5.60 13.52 1.22
N VAL A 171 6.57 12.84 0.61
CA VAL A 171 6.39 12.18 -0.69
C VAL A 171 5.41 11.02 -0.58
N ILE A 172 5.49 10.23 0.50
CA ILE A 172 4.54 9.15 0.78
C ILE A 172 3.12 9.70 0.93
N GLU A 173 2.92 10.74 1.75
CA GLU A 173 1.62 11.36 1.97
C GLU A 173 1.03 11.87 0.66
N HIS A 174 1.82 12.58 -0.14
CA HIS A 174 1.40 13.04 -1.46
C HIS A 174 0.95 11.87 -2.36
N ARG A 175 1.76 10.80 -2.45
CA ARG A 175 1.44 9.64 -3.31
C ARG A 175 0.26 8.82 -2.78
N GLN A 176 0.10 8.69 -1.47
CA GLN A 176 -1.09 8.07 -0.88
C GLN A 176 -2.34 8.85 -1.27
N ASN A 177 -2.29 10.18 -1.20
CA ASN A 177 -3.39 11.03 -1.65
C ASN A 177 -3.67 10.85 -3.15
N GLU A 178 -2.64 10.77 -4.01
CA GLU A 178 -2.83 10.48 -5.44
C GLU A 178 -3.44 9.09 -5.70
N LEU A 179 -3.10 8.06 -4.91
CA LEU A 179 -3.69 6.72 -5.02
C LEU A 179 -5.10 6.61 -4.42
N GLU A 180 -5.44 7.51 -3.49
CA GLU A 180 -6.77 7.61 -2.89
C GLU A 180 -7.73 8.47 -3.70
N LYS A 181 -7.21 9.35 -4.56
CA LYS A 181 -8.00 9.87 -5.67
C LYS A 181 -8.48 8.64 -6.46
N PRO A 182 -9.79 8.45 -6.62
CA PRO A 182 -10.25 7.46 -7.59
C PRO A 182 -9.53 7.79 -8.90
N SER A 183 -9.07 6.80 -9.66
CA SER A 183 -8.75 7.07 -11.06
C SER A 183 -10.05 7.50 -11.71
N GLN A 184 -10.36 8.79 -11.66
CA GLN A 184 -11.54 9.35 -12.25
C GLN A 184 -11.17 9.45 -13.71
N ASP A 185 -11.40 8.37 -14.48
CA ASP A 185 -11.46 8.53 -15.92
C ASP A 185 -12.78 9.27 -16.18
N PRO A 186 -12.72 10.57 -16.54
CA PRO A 186 -13.92 11.34 -16.69
C PRO A 186 -14.50 11.05 -18.06
N HIS A 187 -15.77 10.63 -18.06
CA HIS A 187 -16.55 10.47 -19.28
C HIS A 187 -17.67 11.49 -19.22
N GLU A 188 -17.68 12.39 -20.21
CA GLU A 188 -18.70 13.42 -20.32
C GLU A 188 -19.82 12.97 -21.26
N ARG A 189 -21.05 13.31 -20.93
CA ARG A 189 -22.25 13.10 -21.78
C ARG A 189 -22.42 11.67 -22.30
N VAL A 190 -22.18 10.68 -21.45
CA VAL A 190 -22.43 9.28 -21.78
C VAL A 190 -23.85 8.86 -21.44
N LEU A 191 -24.39 7.92 -22.21
CA LEU A 191 -25.70 7.34 -21.96
C LEU A 191 -25.63 6.30 -20.84
N MET A 192 -26.35 6.56 -19.75
CA MET A 192 -26.49 5.68 -18.60
C MET A 192 -27.92 5.16 -18.49
N VAL A 193 -28.08 3.85 -18.33
CA VAL A 193 -29.39 3.20 -18.15
C VAL A 193 -29.42 2.40 -16.84
N PHE A 194 -30.53 2.45 -16.12
CA PHE A 194 -30.68 1.66 -14.90
C PHE A 194 -30.95 0.19 -15.25
N THR A 195 -30.28 -0.72 -14.55
CA THR A 195 -30.55 -2.17 -14.59
C THR A 195 -31.06 -2.69 -13.26
N ARG A 196 -30.84 -1.91 -12.19
CA ARG A 196 -31.42 -2.09 -10.87
C ARG A 196 -31.51 -0.75 -10.18
N SER A 197 -32.69 -0.39 -9.68
CA SER A 197 -32.90 0.77 -8.83
C SER A 197 -33.04 0.37 -7.35
N ASP A 198 -32.74 1.31 -6.45
CA ASP A 198 -33.01 1.23 -5.02
C ASP A 198 -33.65 2.55 -4.57
N VAL A 199 -34.64 2.48 -3.69
CA VAL A 199 -35.35 3.66 -3.18
C VAL A 199 -34.68 4.28 -1.95
N HIS A 200 -33.68 3.60 -1.36
CA HIS A 200 -32.98 4.07 -0.15
C HIS A 200 -31.93 5.14 -0.46
N ALA A 201 -31.66 6.01 0.51
CA ALA A 201 -30.64 7.04 0.36
C ALA A 201 -29.26 6.53 0.80
N ALA A 202 -28.31 6.51 -0.13
CA ALA A 202 -26.89 6.36 0.18
C ALA A 202 -26.22 7.73 0.35
N ALA A 203 -25.25 7.80 1.26
CA ALA A 203 -24.41 8.98 1.41
C ALA A 203 -23.54 9.19 0.15
N ILE A 204 -23.20 10.45 -0.13
CA ILE A 204 -22.32 10.84 -1.25
C ILE A 204 -21.04 9.99 -1.25
N GLY A 205 -20.67 9.51 -2.44
CA GLY A 205 -19.48 8.68 -2.64
C GLY A 205 -19.61 7.22 -2.16
N LYS A 206 -20.69 6.83 -1.48
CA LYS A 206 -20.98 5.43 -1.11
C LYS A 206 -21.85 4.74 -2.18
N PRO A 207 -21.76 3.40 -2.32
CA PRO A 207 -22.64 2.62 -3.19
C PRO A 207 -24.12 2.85 -2.85
N SER A 208 -24.94 3.11 -3.86
CA SER A 208 -26.38 3.34 -3.69
C SER A 208 -27.23 2.06 -3.67
N GLY A 209 -26.64 0.90 -3.96
CA GLY A 209 -27.38 -0.36 -4.19
C GLY A 209 -27.95 -0.48 -5.61
N GLU A 210 -27.93 0.62 -6.37
CA GLU A 210 -28.34 0.69 -7.76
C GLU A 210 -27.24 0.12 -8.67
N LYS A 211 -27.66 -0.43 -9.80
CA LYS A 211 -26.78 -0.80 -10.90
C LYS A 211 -27.20 -0.11 -12.19
N VAL A 212 -26.20 0.37 -12.91
CA VAL A 212 -26.40 1.04 -14.20
C VAL A 212 -25.45 0.46 -15.25
N LEU A 213 -25.85 0.56 -16.50
CA LEU A 213 -25.06 0.19 -17.66
C LEU A 213 -24.72 1.47 -18.44
N ILE A 214 -23.45 1.57 -18.85
CA ILE A 214 -22.95 2.56 -19.81
C ILE A 214 -22.16 1.74 -20.81
N GLU A 215 -22.79 1.41 -21.94
CA GLU A 215 -22.25 0.45 -22.92
C GLU A 215 -20.92 0.92 -23.51
N GLU A 216 -20.75 2.23 -23.66
CA GLU A 216 -19.50 2.84 -24.15
C GLU A 216 -18.29 2.60 -23.23
N ILE A 217 -18.51 2.26 -21.95
CA ILE A 217 -17.45 2.04 -20.95
C ILE A 217 -17.31 0.55 -20.57
N SER A 218 -18.42 -0.17 -20.45
CA SER A 218 -18.41 -1.56 -19.99
C SER A 218 -19.64 -2.33 -20.46
N ASP A 219 -19.42 -3.55 -20.96
CA ASP A 219 -20.47 -4.50 -21.34
C ASP A 219 -21.27 -5.06 -20.15
N LYS A 220 -20.91 -4.67 -18.91
CA LYS A 220 -21.53 -5.16 -17.68
C LYS A 220 -22.11 -4.03 -16.85
N PRO A 221 -23.27 -4.25 -16.19
CA PRO A 221 -23.82 -3.29 -15.24
C PRO A 221 -22.95 -3.15 -13.98
N LEU A 222 -22.60 -1.92 -13.64
CA LEU A 222 -21.76 -1.57 -12.51
C LEU A 222 -22.53 -0.80 -11.44
N SER A 223 -21.98 -0.77 -10.22
CA SER A 223 -22.60 -0.07 -9.09
C SER A 223 -22.60 1.43 -9.30
N LEU A 224 -23.70 2.10 -8.93
CA LEU A 224 -23.78 3.56 -8.94
C LEU A 224 -23.32 4.16 -7.62
N THR A 225 -22.66 5.32 -7.71
CA THR A 225 -22.38 6.22 -6.58
C THR A 225 -22.71 7.64 -7.00
N TYR A 226 -23.23 8.44 -6.08
CA TYR A 226 -23.47 9.86 -6.34
C TYR A 226 -22.19 10.66 -6.08
N GLY A 227 -21.71 11.35 -7.11
CA GLY A 227 -20.54 12.22 -7.07
C GLY A 227 -20.88 13.67 -6.71
N SER A 228 -22.14 14.07 -6.75
CA SER A 228 -22.62 15.38 -6.29
C SER A 228 -24.06 15.31 -5.74
N ASP A 229 -24.39 16.23 -4.83
CA ASP A 229 -25.75 16.38 -4.29
C ASP A 229 -26.78 16.70 -5.39
N LEU A 230 -26.37 17.48 -6.41
CA LEU A 230 -27.23 17.87 -7.51
C LEU A 230 -27.61 16.67 -8.38
N ALA A 231 -26.62 15.83 -8.71
CA ALA A 231 -26.83 14.60 -9.45
C ALA A 231 -27.72 13.61 -8.68
N GLU A 232 -27.48 13.46 -7.37
CA GLU A 232 -28.31 12.61 -6.51
C GLU A 232 -29.79 13.04 -6.56
N ARG A 233 -30.06 14.33 -6.35
CA ARG A 233 -31.44 14.85 -6.35
C ARG A 233 -32.11 14.65 -7.70
N ARG A 234 -31.40 14.92 -8.80
CA ARG A 234 -31.95 14.78 -10.16
C ARG A 234 -32.29 13.34 -10.48
N LEU A 235 -31.39 12.38 -10.19
CA LEU A 235 -31.64 10.96 -10.43
C LEU A 235 -32.78 10.43 -9.55
N LYS A 236 -32.82 10.81 -8.26
CA LYS A 236 -33.88 10.34 -7.35
C LYS A 236 -35.26 10.88 -7.67
N HIS A 237 -35.36 12.11 -8.19
CA HIS A 237 -36.62 12.64 -8.69
C HIS A 237 -37.18 11.73 -9.78
N GLU A 238 -36.34 11.33 -10.75
CA GLU A 238 -36.77 10.43 -11.83
C GLU A 238 -37.06 8.99 -11.35
N ILE A 239 -36.38 8.52 -10.31
CA ILE A 239 -36.63 7.18 -9.73
C ILE A 239 -37.93 7.14 -8.91
N ARG A 240 -38.28 8.22 -8.20
CA ARG A 240 -39.36 8.23 -7.20
C ARG A 240 -40.64 8.90 -7.67
N GLU A 241 -40.56 9.96 -8.47
CA GLU A 241 -41.67 10.88 -8.74
C GLU A 241 -42.16 10.85 -10.19
N ALA A 242 -41.45 10.17 -11.10
CA ALA A 242 -41.93 10.01 -12.47
C ALA A 242 -43.03 8.92 -12.54
N ASP A 243 -44.15 9.23 -13.21
CA ASP A 243 -45.23 8.27 -13.52
C ASP A 243 -44.75 7.11 -14.44
N GLU A 244 -43.57 7.24 -15.02
CA GLU A 244 -42.97 6.32 -15.98
C GLU A 244 -41.84 5.48 -15.37
N ASN A 245 -41.73 4.24 -15.85
CA ASN A 245 -40.76 3.27 -15.38
C ASN A 245 -39.31 3.72 -15.69
N VAL A 246 -38.46 3.92 -14.67
CA VAL A 246 -37.04 4.32 -14.81
C VAL A 246 -36.22 3.39 -15.72
N TYR A 247 -36.65 2.14 -15.89
CA TYR A 247 -36.00 1.18 -16.80
C TYR A 247 -36.28 1.46 -18.29
N LYS A 248 -37.17 2.40 -18.60
CA LYS A 248 -37.43 2.92 -19.95
C LYS A 248 -36.81 4.30 -20.19
N LYS A 249 -35.90 4.72 -19.31
CA LYS A 249 -35.23 6.02 -19.39
C LYS A 249 -33.72 5.87 -19.57
N GLY A 250 -33.18 6.71 -20.44
CA GLY A 250 -31.75 6.94 -20.62
C GLY A 250 -31.35 8.27 -19.99
N PHE A 251 -30.23 8.28 -19.29
CA PHE A 251 -29.70 9.47 -18.61
C PHE A 251 -28.40 9.88 -19.28
N ILE A 252 -28.34 11.10 -19.82
CA ILE A 252 -27.10 11.67 -20.34
C ILE A 252 -26.34 12.29 -19.17
N VAL A 253 -25.20 11.72 -18.82
CA VAL A 253 -24.50 12.03 -17.57
C VAL A 253 -23.01 12.26 -17.77
N ASP A 254 -22.42 13.02 -16.84
CA ASP A 254 -20.97 13.00 -16.62
C ASP A 254 -20.67 12.02 -15.49
N VAL A 255 -19.72 11.11 -15.72
CA VAL A 255 -19.33 10.09 -14.76
C VAL A 255 -17.83 10.03 -14.60
N HIS A 256 -17.41 9.68 -13.39
CA HIS A 256 -16.08 9.19 -13.15
C HIS A 256 -16.11 7.68 -12.96
N THR A 257 -15.33 6.96 -13.76
CA THR A 257 -15.25 5.50 -13.66
C THR A 257 -14.35 5.10 -12.51
N LYS A 258 -14.88 4.42 -11.48
CA LYS A 258 -14.05 3.88 -10.40
C LYS A 258 -13.46 2.55 -10.84
N LEU A 259 -12.13 2.47 -10.86
CA LEU A 259 -11.39 1.25 -11.20
C LEU A 259 -10.99 0.45 -9.95
N SER A 260 -10.92 -0.87 -10.09
CA SER A 260 -10.27 -1.79 -9.16
C SER A 260 -9.43 -2.78 -9.94
N SER A 261 -8.14 -2.88 -9.63
CA SER A 261 -7.18 -3.72 -10.37
C SER A 261 -7.21 -3.48 -11.89
N GLY A 262 -7.37 -2.23 -12.32
CA GLY A 262 -7.46 -1.83 -13.73
C GLY A 262 -8.80 -2.14 -14.41
N LYS A 263 -9.80 -2.65 -13.69
CA LYS A 263 -11.14 -2.94 -14.24
C LYS A 263 -12.19 -2.00 -13.66
N PRO A 264 -13.18 -1.53 -14.44
CA PRO A 264 -14.23 -0.68 -13.94
C PRO A 264 -15.15 -1.46 -13.00
N VAL A 265 -15.43 -0.89 -11.82
CA VAL A 265 -16.25 -1.52 -10.77
C VAL A 265 -17.45 -0.68 -10.34
N ALA A 266 -17.41 0.64 -10.55
CA ALA A 266 -18.53 1.52 -10.23
C ALA A 266 -18.46 2.82 -11.05
N TYR A 267 -19.59 3.50 -11.18
CA TYR A 267 -19.66 4.85 -11.74
C TYR A 267 -19.95 5.86 -10.62
N ALA A 268 -19.30 7.02 -10.68
CA ALA A 268 -19.64 8.17 -9.85
C ALA A 268 -20.26 9.26 -10.73
N VAL A 269 -21.58 9.42 -10.68
CA VAL A 269 -22.27 10.45 -11.48
C VAL A 269 -22.04 11.82 -10.85
N THR A 270 -21.44 12.72 -11.60
CA THR A 270 -21.17 14.09 -11.15
C THR A 270 -22.23 15.07 -11.65
N HIS A 271 -22.75 14.87 -12.87
CA HIS A 271 -23.80 15.67 -13.47
C HIS A 271 -24.79 14.84 -14.29
N VAL A 272 -26.03 15.30 -14.36
CA VAL A 272 -27.08 14.79 -15.23
C VAL A 272 -27.50 15.92 -16.15
N HIS A 273 -27.24 15.78 -17.45
CA HIS A 273 -27.53 16.79 -18.46
C HIS A 273 -28.97 16.66 -18.98
N ASP A 274 -29.40 15.43 -19.26
CA ASP A 274 -30.70 15.18 -19.87
C ASP A 274 -31.25 13.79 -19.53
N VAL A 275 -32.56 13.62 -19.71
CA VAL A 275 -33.28 12.37 -19.53
C VAL A 275 -34.14 12.12 -20.77
N ILE A 276 -33.90 11.01 -21.45
CA ILE A 276 -34.57 10.63 -22.69
C ILE A 276 -35.35 9.33 -22.48
N ASP A 277 -36.41 9.15 -23.25
CA ASP A 277 -37.12 7.87 -23.30
C ASP A 277 -36.37 6.90 -24.21
N ILE A 278 -36.18 5.69 -23.73
CA ILE A 278 -35.55 4.60 -24.47
C ILE A 278 -36.50 3.42 -24.52
N ASP A 279 -36.60 2.80 -25.69
CA ASP A 279 -37.30 1.53 -25.84
C ASP A 279 -36.28 0.40 -25.63
N PRO A 280 -36.37 -0.36 -24.52
CA PRO A 280 -35.42 -1.44 -24.23
C PRO A 280 -35.52 -2.63 -25.20
N ASP A 281 -36.54 -2.67 -26.07
CA ASP A 281 -36.80 -3.75 -27.04
C ASP A 281 -36.58 -3.33 -28.52
N ALA A 282 -36.00 -2.16 -28.79
CA ALA A 282 -35.73 -1.64 -30.14
C ALA A 282 -34.42 -2.13 -30.78
#